data_AF-A0A8B6X8G6-F1
#
_entry.id   AF-A0A8B6X8G6-F1
#
_cell.length_a   1.000
_cell.length_b   1.000
_cell.length_c   1.000
_cell.angle_alpha   90.00
_cell.angle_beta   90.00
_cell.angle_gamma   90.00
#
_symmetry.space_group_name_H-M   'P 1'
#
loop_
_entity.id
_entity.type
_entity.pdbx_description
1 polymer ?
#
loop_
_entity_poly.entity_id
_entity_poly.type
_entity_poly.pdbx_seq_one_letter_code
_entity_poly.pdbx_strand_id
1 'polypeptide(L)'
;MNAPSFRPVLAALLACAGLAIAAGDALAFERGGSHERSIVRNEGGGFSAGRMREGQNSRGGGFTRERATTTDGAGNASSTADRSFSTAGGASGLRQRQFRRDADGSASAGGSSSFTGANGGTAQSSGSINRDASGNVNGSRATTATGANGTSYSGSTQVSNGSVTHSGGCTDAAGNAVACR
;
A
#
# COMPACT_ATOMS: atom_id res chain seq x y z
N MET A 1 -16.39 -32.19 -29.69
CA MET A 1 -16.08 -32.22 -28.24
C MET A 1 -14.58 -32.10 -28.06
N ASN A 2 -14.16 -31.31 -27.08
CA ASN A 2 -12.80 -31.11 -26.53
C ASN A 2 -11.85 -30.10 -27.23
N ALA A 3 -12.10 -28.84 -26.86
CA ALA A 3 -11.19 -27.79 -26.38
C ALA A 3 -9.79 -27.60 -27.02
N PRO A 4 -9.49 -26.40 -27.57
CA PRO A 4 -8.12 -25.97 -27.77
C PRO A 4 -7.49 -25.55 -26.43
N SER A 5 -6.35 -26.17 -26.12
CA SER A 5 -5.49 -25.86 -24.98
C SER A 5 -5.01 -24.40 -25.04
N PHE A 6 -5.52 -23.57 -24.13
CA PHE A 6 -5.11 -22.18 -23.95
C PHE A 6 -3.65 -22.11 -23.46
N ARG A 7 -2.89 -21.24 -24.14
CA ARG A 7 -1.47 -20.93 -23.87
C ARG A 7 -1.31 -20.28 -22.49
N PRO A 8 -0.23 -20.55 -21.74
CA PRO A 8 0.06 -19.84 -20.50
C PRO A 8 0.65 -18.47 -20.84
N VAL A 9 -0.18 -17.43 -20.85
CA VAL A 9 0.29 -16.04 -20.74
C VAL A 9 -0.25 -15.48 -19.43
N LEU A 10 0.36 -15.90 -18.32
CA LEU A 10 0.08 -15.33 -17.00
C LEU A 10 1.39 -15.10 -16.25
N ALA A 11 2.16 -14.13 -16.74
CA ALA A 11 3.33 -13.63 -16.04
C ALA A 11 3.56 -12.16 -16.41
N ALA A 12 2.77 -11.26 -15.82
CA ALA A 12 3.14 -9.86 -15.54
C ALA A 12 1.90 -9.06 -15.14
N LEU A 13 1.59 -9.00 -13.84
CA LEU A 13 0.79 -7.90 -13.27
C LEU A 13 1.25 -7.69 -11.83
N LEU A 14 2.53 -7.33 -11.70
CA LEU A 14 3.15 -6.89 -10.46
C LEU A 14 3.87 -5.56 -10.73
N ALA A 15 3.09 -4.48 -10.86
CA ALA A 15 3.65 -3.14 -11.01
C ALA A 15 2.71 -2.07 -10.44
N CYS A 16 2.34 -2.20 -9.16
CA CYS A 16 2.16 -1.01 -8.33
C CYS A 16 3.51 -0.73 -7.69
N ALA A 17 4.43 -0.16 -8.49
CA ALA A 17 5.71 0.32 -8.03
C ALA A 17 5.47 1.24 -6.83
N GLY A 18 5.96 0.80 -5.67
CA GLY A 18 5.92 1.61 -4.46
C GLY A 18 6.75 2.87 -4.69
N LEU A 19 6.26 4.00 -4.18
CA LEU A 19 7.13 5.11 -3.88
C LEU A 19 8.20 4.58 -2.91
N ALA A 20 9.41 4.38 -3.43
CA ALA A 20 10.55 3.97 -2.65
C ALA A 20 10.94 5.16 -1.78
N ILE A 21 10.66 5.06 -0.48
CA ILE A 21 11.14 6.02 0.51
C ILE A 21 12.65 5.79 0.64
N ALA A 22 13.44 6.50 -0.17
CA ALA A 22 14.86 6.69 0.07
C ALA A 22 15.01 7.73 1.18
N ALA A 23 14.76 7.33 2.43
CA ALA A 23 15.31 8.04 3.57
C ALA A 23 16.75 7.55 3.73
N GLY A 24 17.68 8.28 3.11
CA GLY A 24 19.10 8.15 3.40
C GLY A 24 19.34 8.60 4.83
N ASP A 25 19.32 7.64 5.74
CA ASP A 25 20.15 7.56 6.94
C ASP A 25 19.95 6.15 7.51
N ALA A 26 21.04 5.43 7.68
CA ALA A 26 21.06 4.05 8.14
C ALA A 26 20.34 3.92 9.50
N LEU A 27 19.09 3.42 9.48
CA LEU A 27 18.37 3.05 10.69
C LEU A 27 19.01 1.79 11.28
N ALA A 28 20.08 1.98 12.05
CA ALA A 28 20.55 1.02 13.02
C ALA A 28 19.47 0.88 14.10
N PHE A 29 18.50 -0.01 13.88
CA PHE A 29 17.58 -0.45 14.93
C PHE A 29 18.35 -1.37 15.87
N GLU A 30 18.72 -0.84 17.03
CA GLU A 30 19.28 -1.64 18.12
C GLU A 30 18.26 -2.68 18.58
N ARG A 31 18.75 -3.86 18.93
CA ARG A 31 17.98 -5.07 19.25
C ARG A 31 16.94 -4.81 20.35
N GLY A 32 15.66 -4.64 19.97
CA GLY A 32 14.58 -4.40 20.93
C GLY A 32 13.20 -4.36 20.27
N GLY A 33 12.83 -5.43 19.59
CA GLY A 33 11.54 -5.52 18.89
C GLY A 33 10.83 -6.83 19.15
N SER A 34 9.52 -6.79 19.32
CA SER A 34 8.70 -8.00 19.40
C SER A 34 8.36 -8.49 17.99
N HIS A 35 8.21 -9.80 17.86
CA HIS A 35 7.73 -10.45 16.66
C HIS A 35 6.81 -11.57 17.05
N GLU A 36 5.58 -11.53 16.53
CA GLU A 36 4.60 -12.58 16.74
C GLU A 36 4.11 -13.08 15.39
N ARG A 37 3.87 -14.39 15.33
CA ARG A 37 3.23 -15.05 14.20
C ARG A 37 2.25 -16.08 14.74
N SER A 38 1.03 -16.04 14.25
CA SER A 38 0.00 -17.02 14.56
C SER A 38 -0.60 -17.59 13.27
N ILE A 39 -0.96 -18.86 13.30
CA ILE A 39 -1.75 -19.52 12.26
C ILE A 39 -2.75 -20.43 12.96
N VAL A 40 -4.02 -20.25 12.66
CA VAL A 40 -5.14 -21.02 13.18
C VAL A 40 -5.93 -21.56 12.00
N ARG A 41 -6.29 -22.85 12.04
CA ARG A 41 -7.21 -23.42 11.04
C ARG A 41 -8.64 -23.03 11.40
N ASN A 42 -9.43 -22.67 10.41
CA ASN A 42 -10.84 -22.30 10.63
C ASN A 42 -11.72 -23.56 10.54
N GLU A 43 -12.78 -23.62 11.34
CA GLU A 43 -13.67 -24.80 11.47
C GLU A 43 -14.37 -25.15 10.14
N GLY A 44 -14.63 -24.17 9.27
CA GLY A 44 -15.19 -24.33 7.92
C GLY A 44 -14.16 -24.51 6.80
N GLY A 45 -12.91 -24.82 7.12
CA GLY A 45 -11.80 -24.88 6.17
C GLY A 45 -11.09 -23.53 5.99
N GLY A 46 -9.88 -23.56 5.41
CA GLY A 46 -9.00 -22.39 5.35
C GLY A 46 -8.25 -22.13 6.65
N PHE A 47 -7.69 -20.92 6.78
CA PHE A 47 -6.86 -20.51 7.91
C PHE A 47 -6.96 -19.00 8.18
N SER A 48 -6.70 -18.63 9.42
CA SER A 48 -6.41 -17.26 9.86
C SER A 48 -4.94 -17.18 10.26
N ALA A 49 -4.21 -16.20 9.73
CA ALA A 49 -2.80 -15.98 10.02
C ALA A 49 -2.55 -14.53 10.40
N GLY A 50 -1.89 -14.33 11.53
CA GLY A 50 -1.41 -13.04 12.01
C GLY A 50 0.11 -12.99 11.96
N ARG A 51 0.66 -11.82 11.63
CA ARG A 51 2.05 -11.49 11.91
C ARG A 51 2.16 -10.04 12.33
N MET A 52 2.93 -9.80 13.37
CA MET A 52 3.27 -8.46 13.82
C MET A 52 4.76 -8.38 14.09
N ARG A 53 5.33 -7.21 13.82
CA ARG A 53 6.68 -6.87 14.20
C ARG A 53 6.70 -5.40 14.57
N GLU A 54 7.21 -5.12 15.74
CA GLU A 54 7.49 -3.77 16.19
C GLU A 54 8.96 -3.66 16.61
N GLY A 55 9.43 -2.44 16.75
CA GLY A 55 10.76 -2.19 17.28
C GLY A 55 10.95 -0.73 17.57
N GLN A 56 11.82 -0.45 18.53
CA GLN A 56 12.21 0.90 18.92
C GLN A 56 13.74 0.97 18.97
N ASN A 57 14.30 2.17 18.78
CA ASN A 57 15.71 2.44 18.98
C ASN A 57 15.93 3.32 20.21
N SER A 58 17.15 3.32 20.72
CA SER A 58 17.59 4.12 21.88
C SER A 58 17.45 5.64 21.69
N ARG A 59 17.22 6.11 20.45
CA ARG A 59 17.02 7.52 20.12
C ARG A 59 15.53 7.92 20.05
N GLY A 60 14.61 7.01 20.39
CA GLY A 60 13.16 7.30 20.43
C GLY A 60 12.42 7.12 19.09
N GLY A 61 13.08 6.58 18.06
CA GLY A 61 12.41 6.17 16.82
C GLY A 61 11.85 4.75 16.93
N GLY A 62 10.74 4.47 16.23
CA GLY A 62 10.11 3.16 16.25
C GLY A 62 9.33 2.83 14.98
N PHE A 63 8.89 1.58 14.88
CA PHE A 63 8.01 1.12 13.80
C PHE A 63 7.08 0.02 14.28
N THR A 64 5.95 -0.11 13.60
CA THR A 64 5.09 -1.31 13.67
C THR A 64 4.80 -1.82 12.26
N ARG A 65 4.65 -3.14 12.13
CA ARG A 65 4.28 -3.82 10.87
C ARG A 65 3.37 -4.98 11.20
N GLU A 66 2.14 -4.89 10.73
CA GLU A 66 1.12 -5.89 10.97
C GLU A 66 0.60 -6.45 9.65
N ARG A 67 0.17 -7.71 9.69
CA ARG A 67 -0.62 -8.33 8.63
C ARG A 67 -1.50 -9.40 9.23
N ALA A 68 -2.78 -9.32 8.93
CA ALA A 68 -3.72 -10.42 9.12
C ALA A 68 -4.14 -10.97 7.76
N THR A 69 -4.40 -12.26 7.69
CA THR A 69 -4.97 -12.94 6.51
C THR A 69 -5.95 -13.97 6.99
N THR A 70 -7.15 -13.98 6.42
CA THR A 70 -8.18 -14.98 6.68
C THR A 70 -8.60 -15.59 5.35
N THR A 71 -8.73 -16.91 5.33
CA THR A 71 -9.22 -17.69 4.20
C THR A 71 -10.31 -18.65 4.67
N ASP A 72 -11.16 -19.10 3.76
CA ASP A 72 -12.16 -20.13 4.02
C ASP A 72 -12.00 -21.34 3.09
N GLY A 73 -12.83 -22.37 3.28
CA GLY A 73 -12.88 -23.55 2.42
C GLY A 73 -13.48 -23.31 1.03
N ALA A 74 -14.12 -22.17 0.80
CA ALA A 74 -14.77 -21.82 -0.47
C ALA A 74 -13.84 -21.06 -1.43
N GLY A 75 -12.64 -20.69 -0.98
CA GLY A 75 -11.64 -19.98 -1.79
C GLY A 75 -11.69 -18.45 -1.64
N ASN A 76 -12.45 -17.93 -0.67
CA ASN A 76 -12.37 -16.52 -0.31
C ASN A 76 -11.11 -16.27 0.51
N ALA A 77 -10.52 -15.09 0.34
CA ALA A 77 -9.38 -14.63 1.13
C ALA A 77 -9.50 -13.14 1.39
N SER A 78 -9.21 -12.70 2.61
CA SER A 78 -9.03 -11.30 2.96
C SER A 78 -7.70 -11.11 3.66
N SER A 79 -7.05 -9.97 3.46
CA SER A 79 -5.85 -9.61 4.20
C SER A 79 -5.80 -8.11 4.47
N THR A 80 -5.42 -7.74 5.68
CA THR A 80 -5.05 -6.37 6.05
C THR A 80 -3.56 -6.29 6.28
N ALA A 81 -2.95 -5.13 6.06
CA ALA A 81 -1.56 -4.90 6.40
C ALA A 81 -1.30 -3.44 6.71
N ASP A 82 -0.87 -3.19 7.95
CA ASP A 82 -0.59 -1.86 8.47
C ASP A 82 0.90 -1.71 8.76
N ARG A 83 1.42 -0.51 8.55
CA ARG A 83 2.80 -0.15 8.87
C ARG A 83 2.83 1.26 9.39
N SER A 84 3.45 1.46 10.53
CA SER A 84 3.73 2.80 11.03
C SER A 84 5.21 2.95 11.34
N PHE A 85 5.69 4.18 11.34
CA PHE A 85 6.98 4.51 11.91
C PHE A 85 6.99 5.94 12.45
N SER A 86 7.89 6.16 13.40
CA SER A 86 8.33 7.46 13.88
C SER A 86 9.84 7.46 13.96
N THR A 87 10.44 8.64 13.80
CA THR A 87 11.88 8.83 13.91
C THR A 87 12.18 9.77 15.06
N ALA A 88 13.39 9.66 15.62
CA ALA A 88 13.88 10.60 16.64
C ALA A 88 13.81 12.06 16.17
N GLY A 89 14.02 12.30 14.86
CA GLY A 89 13.96 13.61 14.23
C GLY A 89 12.54 14.11 13.94
N GLY A 90 11.49 13.48 14.46
CA GLY A 90 10.11 13.95 14.33
C GLY A 90 9.40 13.57 13.03
N ALA A 91 10.08 12.93 12.07
CA ALA A 91 9.40 12.36 10.90
C ALA A 91 8.56 11.13 11.30
N SER A 92 7.41 10.95 10.66
CA SER A 92 6.51 9.82 10.89
C SER A 92 5.76 9.43 9.61
N GLY A 93 5.24 8.21 9.59
CA GLY A 93 4.40 7.77 8.49
C GLY A 93 3.54 6.55 8.84
N LEU A 94 2.44 6.42 8.11
CA LEU A 94 1.49 5.33 8.22
C LEU A 94 1.20 4.78 6.82
N ARG A 95 0.96 3.49 6.72
CA ARG A 95 0.44 2.85 5.52
C ARG A 95 -0.50 1.73 5.90
N GLN A 96 -1.71 1.80 5.38
CA GLN A 96 -2.75 0.80 5.56
C GLN A 96 -3.06 0.14 4.22
N ARG A 97 -3.30 -1.16 4.23
CA ARG A 97 -3.71 -1.91 3.04
C ARG A 97 -4.73 -2.96 3.36
N GLN A 98 -5.62 -3.18 2.41
CA GLN A 98 -6.54 -4.30 2.38
C GLN A 98 -6.48 -5.00 1.04
N PHE A 99 -6.70 -6.30 1.06
CA PHE A 99 -6.85 -7.18 -0.08
C PHE A 99 -8.02 -8.10 0.17
N ARG A 100 -8.79 -8.38 -0.88
CA ARG A 100 -9.83 -9.39 -0.89
C ARG A 100 -9.75 -10.17 -2.20
N ARG A 101 -10.00 -11.47 -2.13
CA ARG A 101 -10.28 -12.35 -3.25
C ARG A 101 -11.53 -13.12 -2.91
N ASP A 102 -12.43 -13.23 -3.88
CA ASP A 102 -13.65 -13.99 -3.75
C ASP A 102 -13.54 -15.32 -4.52
N ALA A 103 -14.41 -16.27 -4.18
CA ALA A 103 -14.43 -17.61 -4.75
C ALA A 103 -14.62 -17.61 -6.29
N ASP A 104 -15.34 -16.61 -6.81
CA ASP A 104 -15.60 -16.42 -8.24
C ASP A 104 -14.38 -15.92 -9.04
N GLY A 105 -13.24 -15.65 -8.37
CA GLY A 105 -12.00 -15.19 -8.98
C GLY A 105 -11.84 -13.66 -9.03
N SER A 106 -12.89 -12.92 -8.67
CA SER A 106 -12.80 -11.47 -8.47
C SER A 106 -11.86 -11.15 -7.30
N ALA A 107 -11.24 -9.97 -7.35
CA ALA A 107 -10.35 -9.51 -6.31
C ALA A 107 -10.32 -7.99 -6.23
N SER A 108 -10.11 -7.49 -5.03
CA SER A 108 -9.91 -6.07 -4.76
C SER A 108 -8.68 -5.85 -3.89
N ALA A 109 -8.03 -4.71 -4.09
CA ALA A 109 -6.99 -4.24 -3.20
C ALA A 109 -7.13 -2.74 -3.03
N GLY A 110 -6.86 -2.24 -1.84
CA GLY A 110 -6.90 -0.82 -1.56
C GLY A 110 -5.98 -0.45 -0.43
N GLY A 111 -5.75 0.84 -0.26
CA GLY A 111 -4.97 1.33 0.86
C GLY A 111 -4.71 2.81 0.81
N SER A 112 -4.17 3.30 1.92
CA SER A 112 -3.74 4.66 2.11
C SER A 112 -2.33 4.69 2.68
N SER A 113 -1.65 5.80 2.48
CA SER A 113 -0.39 6.11 3.13
C SER A 113 -0.35 7.59 3.46
N SER A 114 0.21 7.93 4.60
CA SER A 114 0.52 9.30 5.00
C SER A 114 1.96 9.38 5.50
N PHE A 115 2.57 10.55 5.33
CA PHE A 115 3.92 10.84 5.78
C PHE A 115 3.98 12.30 6.22
N THR A 116 4.69 12.54 7.32
CA THR A 116 5.11 13.85 7.78
C THR A 116 6.62 13.80 7.96
N GLY A 117 7.34 14.68 7.26
CA GLY A 117 8.77 14.81 7.37
C GLY A 117 9.18 15.61 8.62
N ALA A 118 10.42 15.41 9.05
CA ALA A 118 11.02 16.11 10.20
C ALA A 118 10.89 17.64 10.10
N ASN A 119 10.97 18.16 8.87
CA ASN A 119 10.92 19.60 8.58
C ASN A 119 9.52 20.09 8.15
N GLY A 120 8.44 19.33 8.44
CA GLY A 120 7.06 19.78 8.24
C GLY A 120 6.44 19.51 6.87
N GLY A 121 7.19 18.97 5.89
CA GLY A 121 6.60 18.51 4.63
C GLY A 121 5.70 17.29 4.83
N THR A 122 4.64 17.15 4.03
CA THR A 122 3.69 16.04 4.13
C THR A 122 3.45 15.36 2.78
N ALA A 123 3.04 14.10 2.82
CA ALA A 123 2.54 13.40 1.64
C ALA A 123 1.44 12.42 2.04
N GLN A 124 0.42 12.30 1.19
CA GLN A 124 -0.69 11.40 1.35
C GLN A 124 -0.99 10.74 0.01
N SER A 125 -1.33 9.46 0.04
CA SER A 125 -1.84 8.77 -1.14
C SER A 125 -2.87 7.75 -0.73
N SER A 126 -3.93 7.64 -1.51
CA SER A 126 -4.94 6.60 -1.36
C SER A 126 -5.30 6.04 -2.73
N GLY A 127 -5.74 4.79 -2.76
CA GLY A 127 -6.18 4.19 -4.01
C GLY A 127 -6.72 2.80 -3.83
N SER A 128 -7.38 2.32 -4.88
CA SER A 128 -7.96 0.99 -4.97
C SER A 128 -7.84 0.44 -6.38
N ILE A 129 -7.90 -0.88 -6.49
CA ILE A 129 -7.97 -1.60 -7.75
C ILE A 129 -8.84 -2.83 -7.53
N ASN A 130 -9.73 -3.08 -8.48
CA ASN A 130 -10.65 -4.19 -8.50
C ASN A 130 -10.50 -4.93 -9.83
N ARG A 131 -10.60 -6.24 -9.78
CA ARG A 131 -10.76 -7.12 -10.93
C ARG A 131 -12.03 -7.92 -10.72
N ASP A 132 -12.96 -7.86 -11.67
CA ASP A 132 -14.16 -8.69 -11.61
C ASP A 132 -13.88 -10.15 -12.01
N ALA A 133 -14.89 -11.03 -11.90
CA ALA A 133 -14.77 -12.44 -12.26
C ALA A 133 -14.49 -12.67 -13.76
N SER A 134 -14.87 -11.72 -14.61
CA SER A 134 -14.64 -11.73 -16.06
C SER A 134 -13.24 -11.24 -16.45
N GLY A 135 -12.47 -10.72 -15.49
CA GLY A 135 -11.12 -10.22 -15.69
C GLY A 135 -11.02 -8.72 -15.98
N ASN A 136 -12.12 -7.96 -15.99
CA ASN A 136 -12.06 -6.52 -16.18
C ASN A 136 -11.43 -5.85 -14.97
N VAL A 137 -10.47 -4.96 -15.20
CA VAL A 137 -9.72 -4.27 -14.15
C VAL A 137 -10.08 -2.79 -14.10
N ASN A 138 -10.48 -2.29 -12.94
CA ASN A 138 -10.70 -0.86 -12.71
C ASN A 138 -9.99 -0.41 -11.43
N GLY A 139 -9.46 0.80 -11.41
CA GLY A 139 -8.79 1.31 -10.22
C GLY A 139 -8.53 2.80 -10.28
N SER A 140 -8.16 3.35 -9.14
CA SER A 140 -7.75 4.74 -9.04
C SER A 140 -6.73 4.95 -7.93
N ARG A 141 -5.96 6.02 -8.06
CA ARG A 141 -5.05 6.52 -7.04
C ARG A 141 -5.10 8.03 -7.02
N ALA A 142 -5.11 8.62 -5.84
CA ALA A 142 -4.84 10.03 -5.62
C ALA A 142 -3.57 10.19 -4.77
N THR A 143 -2.81 11.24 -5.04
CA THR A 143 -1.61 11.58 -4.30
C THR A 143 -1.54 13.09 -4.12
N THR A 144 -1.34 13.51 -2.88
CA THR A 144 -1.02 14.89 -2.52
C THR A 144 0.32 14.91 -1.80
N ALA A 145 1.13 15.91 -2.06
CA ALA A 145 2.35 16.14 -1.30
C ALA A 145 2.57 17.65 -1.14
N THR A 146 3.00 18.09 0.02
CA THR A 146 3.32 19.48 0.31
C THR A 146 4.72 19.55 0.90
N GLY A 147 5.62 20.26 0.24
CA GLY A 147 6.96 20.52 0.75
C GLY A 147 6.94 21.47 1.94
N ALA A 148 8.02 21.49 2.72
CA ALA A 148 8.18 22.40 3.87
C ALA A 148 8.10 23.90 3.46
N ASN A 149 8.46 24.20 2.22
CA ASN A 149 8.36 25.51 1.58
C ASN A 149 6.94 25.86 1.08
N GLY A 150 5.94 25.00 1.32
CA GLY A 150 4.55 25.20 0.91
C GLY A 150 4.22 24.83 -0.54
N THR A 151 5.21 24.45 -1.36
CA THR A 151 4.92 23.96 -2.72
C THR A 151 4.20 22.62 -2.65
N SER A 152 3.12 22.46 -3.39
CA SER A 152 2.29 21.27 -3.34
C SER A 152 2.19 20.58 -4.70
N TYR A 153 2.05 19.26 -4.69
CA TYR A 153 1.68 18.42 -5.82
C TYR A 153 0.33 17.78 -5.52
N SER A 154 -0.55 17.75 -6.52
CA SER A 154 -1.78 16.96 -6.50
C SER A 154 -1.87 16.20 -7.82
N GLY A 155 -2.05 14.88 -7.73
CA GLY A 155 -2.21 14.05 -8.91
C GLY A 155 -3.14 12.87 -8.68
N SER A 156 -3.73 12.41 -9.77
CA SER A 156 -4.64 11.27 -9.80
C SER A 156 -4.32 10.35 -10.97
N THR A 157 -4.44 9.05 -10.77
CA THR A 157 -4.31 8.03 -11.81
C THR A 157 -5.58 7.20 -11.81
N GLN A 158 -6.12 6.91 -12.99
CA GLN A 158 -7.25 6.03 -13.18
C GLN A 158 -6.84 4.90 -14.11
N VAL A 159 -7.32 3.70 -13.79
CA VAL A 159 -7.15 2.49 -14.58
C VAL A 159 -8.54 2.03 -14.96
N SER A 160 -8.77 1.82 -16.26
CA SER A 160 -10.00 1.19 -16.75
C SER A 160 -9.66 0.27 -17.91
N ASN A 161 -9.70 -1.02 -17.62
CA ASN A 161 -9.58 -2.16 -18.52
C ASN A 161 -8.60 -1.97 -19.69
N GLY A 162 -7.30 -1.84 -19.37
CA GLY A 162 -6.23 -1.65 -20.36
C GLY A 162 -5.89 -0.19 -20.67
N SER A 163 -6.71 0.76 -20.24
CA SER A 163 -6.40 2.19 -20.30
C SER A 163 -5.91 2.71 -18.94
N VAL A 164 -4.90 3.58 -18.98
CA VAL A 164 -4.38 4.30 -17.81
C VAL A 164 -4.32 5.78 -18.13
N THR A 165 -5.01 6.60 -17.33
CA THR A 165 -4.95 8.05 -17.41
C THR A 165 -4.33 8.61 -16.16
N HIS A 166 -3.48 9.63 -16.31
CA HIS A 166 -2.89 10.33 -15.18
C HIS A 166 -3.03 11.84 -15.38
N SER A 167 -3.45 12.52 -14.33
CA SER A 167 -3.47 13.97 -14.23
C SER A 167 -2.68 14.40 -13.00
N GLY A 168 -1.97 15.51 -13.10
CA GLY A 168 -1.20 16.04 -11.98
C GLY A 168 -0.80 17.49 -12.22
N GLY A 169 -0.62 18.22 -11.12
CA GLY A 169 -0.20 19.62 -11.15
C GLY A 169 0.51 20.00 -9.87
N CYS A 170 1.32 21.05 -9.96
CA CYS A 170 2.02 21.62 -8.82
C CYS A 170 1.60 23.06 -8.60
N THR A 171 1.51 23.46 -7.34
CA THR A 171 1.24 24.83 -6.93
C THR A 171 2.35 25.33 -6.01
N ASP A 172 2.61 26.64 -6.03
CA ASP A 172 3.42 27.28 -5.00
C ASP A 172 2.63 27.47 -3.68
N ALA A 173 3.27 28.06 -2.68
CA ALA A 173 2.64 28.34 -1.39
C ALA A 173 1.50 29.37 -1.46
N ALA A 174 1.44 30.17 -2.52
CA ALA A 174 0.36 31.13 -2.78
C ALA A 174 -0.79 30.52 -3.59
N GLY A 175 -0.67 29.25 -4.03
CA GLY A 175 -1.68 28.55 -4.82
C GLY A 175 -1.55 28.75 -6.33
N ASN A 176 -0.51 29.42 -6.82
CA ASN A 176 -0.31 29.60 -8.25
C ASN A 176 0.20 28.31 -8.88
N ALA A 177 -0.31 27.97 -10.06
CA ALA A 177 0.20 26.84 -10.82
C ALA A 177 1.67 27.07 -11.21
N VAL A 178 2.52 26.09 -10.91
CA VAL A 178 3.95 26.09 -11.24
C VAL A 178 4.34 24.79 -11.92
N ALA A 179 5.48 24.79 -12.61
CA ALA A 179 6.07 23.56 -13.10
C ALA A 179 6.37 22.63 -11.93
N CYS A 180 5.96 21.37 -12.05
CA CYS A 180 6.42 20.32 -11.14
C CYS A 180 7.93 20.13 -11.34
N ARG A 181 8.70 20.28 -10.26
CA ARG A 181 10.17 20.23 -10.25
C ARG A 181 10.65 19.28 -9.17
#